data_AF-A0A842I7U5-F1
#
_entry.id   AF-A0A842I7U5-F1
#
_cell.length_a   1.000
_cell.length_b   1.000
_cell.length_c   1.000
_cell.angle_alpha   90.00
_cell.angle_beta   90.00
_cell.angle_gamma   90.00
#
_symmetry.space_group_name_H-M   'P 1'
#
loop_
_entity.id
_entity.type
_entity.pdbx_description
1 polymer ?
#
loop_
_entity_poly.entity_id
_entity_poly.type
_entity_poly.pdbx_seq_one_letter_code
_entity_poly.pdbx_strand_id
1 'polypeptide(L)' 'MAIAHLLFWFGIMRVSFDILVAFRTDTAEANQAAAQAYLTAATTGEAINIGILYVLLGVALGVLCEISGRRSKAEDVG' A
#
# COMPACT_ATOMS: atom_id res chain seq x y z
N MET A 1 -10.91 -1.46 -12.61
CA MET A 1 -11.01 -0.48 -11.50
C MET A 1 -11.12 -1.12 -10.10
N ALA A 2 -11.88 -2.21 -9.91
CA ALA A 2 -12.05 -2.82 -8.57
C ALA A 2 -10.72 -3.27 -7.91
N ILE A 3 -9.84 -3.94 -8.65
CA ILE A 3 -8.52 -4.40 -8.16
C ILE A 3 -7.65 -3.23 -7.68
N ALA A 4 -7.68 -2.09 -8.39
CA ALA A 4 -6.93 -0.89 -8.00
C ALA A 4 -7.38 -0.35 -6.64
N HIS A 5 -8.70 -0.32 -6.38
CA HIS A 5 -9.24 0.09 -5.09
C HIS A 5 -8.89 -0.90 -3.97
N LEU A 6 -8.94 -2.21 -4.26
CA LEU A 6 -8.57 -3.23 -3.27
C LEU A 6 -7.11 -3.07 -2.84
N LEU A 7 -6.19 -2.89 -3.81
CA LEU A 7 -4.77 -2.67 -3.52
C LEU A 7 -4.52 -1.37 -2.76
N PHE A 8 -5.20 -0.29 -3.16
CA PHE A 8 -5.11 0.99 -2.49
C PHE A 8 -5.55 0.89 -1.02
N TRP A 9 -6.76 0.39 -0.76
CA TRP A 9 -7.30 0.28 0.59
C TRP A 9 -6.53 -0.70 1.45
N PHE A 10 -6.11 -1.83 0.88
CA PHE A 10 -5.24 -2.77 1.57
C PHE A 10 -3.91 -2.12 1.98
N GLY A 11 -3.27 -1.39 1.06
CA GLY A 11 -2.05 -0.64 1.34
C GLY A 11 -2.24 0.39 2.46
N ILE A 12 -3.32 1.16 2.42
CA ILE A 12 -3.63 2.16 3.47
C ILE A 12 -3.85 1.51 4.84
N MET A 13 -4.62 0.42 4.91
CA MET A 13 -4.85 -0.28 6.17
C MET A 13 -3.55 -0.87 6.73
N ARG A 14 -2.73 -1.48 5.87
CA ARG A 14 -1.43 -2.02 6.25
C ARG A 14 -0.50 -0.94 6.79
N VAL A 15 -0.29 0.15 6.04
CA VAL A 15 0.56 1.28 6.48
C VAL A 15 0.08 1.84 7.83
N SER A 16 -1.24 1.99 8.01
CA SER A 16 -1.81 2.47 9.27
C SER A 16 -1.49 1.54 10.45
N PHE A 17 -1.57 0.23 10.23
CA PHE A 17 -1.23 -0.77 11.25
C PHE A 17 0.27 -0.78 11.55
N ASP A 18 1.12 -0.74 10.52
CA ASP A 18 2.57 -0.74 10.65
C ASP A 18 3.05 0.51 11.42
N ILE A 19 2.43 1.67 11.15
CA ILE A 19 2.66 2.93 11.88
C ILE A 19 2.21 2.80 13.34
N LEU A 20 1.06 2.20 13.61
CA LEU A 20 0.58 1.98 14.98
C LEU A 20 1.57 1.14 15.80
N VAL A 21 2.14 0.09 15.18
CA VAL A 21 3.18 -0.73 15.82
C VAL A 21 4.46 0.08 16.04
N ALA A 22 4.90 0.86 15.04
CA ALA A 22 6.09 1.70 15.14
C ALA A 22 6.01 2.72 16.30
N PHE A 23 4.85 3.35 16.50
CA PHE A 23 4.64 4.30 17.60
C PHE A 23 4.56 3.67 18.99
N ARG A 24 4.47 2.34 19.09
CA ARG A 24 4.46 1.62 20.37
C ARG A 24 5.83 1.05 20.76
N THR A 25 6.88 1.37 20.01
CA THR A 25 8.23 0.88 20.28
C THR A 25 9.19 2.04 20.47
N ASP A 26 9.74 2.17 21.68
CA ASP A 26 10.61 3.31 22.06
C ASP A 26 12.10 3.05 21.79
N THR A 27 12.48 1.80 21.49
CA THR A 27 13.86 1.40 21.20
C THR A 27 13.96 0.63 19.89
N ALA A 28 15.14 0.63 19.27
CA ALA A 28 15.39 -0.10 18.03
C ALA A 28 15.20 -1.62 18.20
N GLU A 29 15.61 -2.18 19.34
CA GLU A 29 15.41 -3.61 19.63
C GLU A 29 13.93 -3.95 19.82
N ALA A 30 13.17 -3.11 20.52
CA ALA A 30 11.73 -3.29 20.65
C ALA A 30 11.02 -3.19 19.29
N ASN A 31 11.48 -2.30 18.41
CA ASN A 31 10.96 -2.16 17.05
C ASN A 31 11.17 -3.43 16.22
N GLN A 32 12.38 -3.98 16.22
CA GLN A 32 12.71 -5.21 15.49
C GLN A 32 11.88 -6.39 15.99
N ALA A 33 11.77 -6.56 17.32
CA ALA A 33 10.98 -7.64 17.91
C ALA A 33 9.49 -7.51 17.56
N ALA A 34 8.91 -6.31 17.65
CA ALA A 34 7.51 -6.08 17.30
C ALA A 34 7.25 -6.23 15.79
N ALA A 35 8.16 -5.76 14.94
CA ALA A 35 8.06 -5.90 13.49
C ALA A 35 8.08 -7.37 13.05
N GLN A 36 8.95 -8.18 13.64
CA GLN A 36 9.01 -9.62 13.35
C GLN A 36 7.75 -10.33 13.83
N ALA A 37 7.27 -9.99 15.03
CA ALA A 37 6.10 -10.64 15.63
C ALA A 37 4.78 -10.29 14.92
N TYR A 38 4.58 -9.02 14.55
CA TYR A 38 3.29 -8.53 14.06
C TYR A 38 3.26 -8.23 12.56
N LEU A 39 4.39 -7.86 11.96
CA LEU A 39 4.46 -7.32 10.59
C LEU A 39 5.18 -8.25 9.61
N THR A 40 5.79 -9.33 10.10
CA THR A 40 6.58 -10.29 9.33
C THR A 40 7.73 -9.61 8.56
N ALA A 41 8.33 -8.58 9.17
CA ALA A 41 9.39 -7.76 8.60
C ALA A 41 10.56 -7.59 9.58
N ALA A 42 11.74 -7.20 9.11
CA ALA A 42 12.89 -6.98 9.98
C ALA A 42 12.74 -5.73 10.85
N THR A 43 12.07 -4.70 10.32
CA THR A 43 11.78 -3.44 11.02
C THR A 43 10.40 -2.91 10.62
N THR A 44 9.80 -2.04 11.44
CA THR A 44 8.52 -1.41 11.05
C THR A 44 8.71 -0.50 9.84
N GLY A 45 9.89 0.10 9.67
CA GLY A 45 10.21 0.93 8.49
C GLY A 45 10.16 0.15 7.18
N GLU A 46 10.68 -1.08 7.18
CA GLU A 46 10.56 -1.99 6.03
C GLU A 46 9.10 -2.34 5.74
N ALA A 47 8.32 -2.69 6.77
CA ALA A 47 6.90 -3.01 6.62
C ALA A 47 6.09 -1.84 6.03
N ILE A 48 6.31 -0.63 6.56
CA ILE A 48 5.69 0.61 6.07
C ILE A 48 6.04 0.83 4.60
N ASN A 49 7.30 0.65 4.22
CA ASN A 49 7.73 0.83 2.83
C ASN A 49 6.99 -0.13 1.88
N ILE A 50 6.86 -1.41 2.26
CA ILE A 50 6.08 -2.40 1.52
C ILE A 50 4.60 -1.97 1.43
N GLY A 51 4.02 -1.49 2.52
CA GLY A 51 2.66 -0.95 2.54
C GLY A 51 2.47 0.21 1.56
N ILE A 52 3.41 1.16 1.54
CA ILE A 52 3.40 2.32 0.61
C ILE A 52 3.47 1.85 -0.85
N LEU A 53 4.27 0.82 -1.16
CA LEU A 53 4.33 0.27 -2.51
C LEU A 53 2.97 -0.27 -2.98
N TYR A 54 2.19 -0.91 -2.10
CA TYR A 54 0.82 -1.33 -2.45
C TYR A 54 -0.11 -0.15 -2.74
N VAL A 55 0.01 0.93 -1.95
CA VAL A 55 -0.76 2.18 -2.19
C VAL A 55 -0.42 2.75 -3.56
N LEU A 56 0.88 2.92 -3.85
CA LEU A 56 1.35 3.46 -5.12
C LEU A 56 0.93 2.59 -6.31
N LEU A 57 1.00 1.26 -6.16
CA LEU A 57 0.54 0.32 -7.18
C LEU A 57 -0.97 0.45 -7.43
N GLY A 58 -1.77 0.57 -6.37
CA GLY A 58 -3.22 0.80 -6.48
C GLY A 58 -3.54 2.09 -7.23
N VAL A 59 -2.84 3.19 -6.91
CA VAL A 59 -2.98 4.48 -7.61
C VAL A 59 -2.59 4.35 -9.08
N ALA A 60 -1.42 3.77 -9.38
CA ALA A 60 -0.93 3.59 -10.74
C ALA A 60 -1.91 2.77 -11.61
N LEU A 61 -2.43 1.67 -11.08
CA LEU A 61 -3.43 0.85 -11.77
C LEU A 61 -4.77 1.57 -11.96
N GLY A 62 -5.18 2.41 -11.00
CA GLY A 62 -6.36 3.25 -11.10
C GLY A 62 -6.25 4.24 -12.25
N VAL A 63 -5.12 4.97 -12.31
CA VAL A 63 -4.82 5.91 -13.40
C VAL A 63 -4.76 5.21 -14.75
N LEU A 64 -4.09 4.04 -14.84
CA LEU A 64 -4.01 3.29 -16.08
C LEU A 64 -5.39 2.80 -16.56
N CYS A 65 -6.24 2.33 -15.65
CA CYS A 65 -7.63 1.97 -15.97
C CYS A 65 -8.42 3.17 -16.54
N GLU A 66 -8.26 4.35 -15.94
CA GLU A 66 -8.93 5.58 -16.38
C GLU A 66 -8.47 5.99 -17.78
N ILE A 67 -7.16 5.97 -18.04
CA ILE A 67 -6.59 6.30 -19.36
C ILE A 67 -7.10 5.30 -20.43
N SER A 68 -7.07 4.01 -20.12
CA SER A 68 -7.55 2.96 -21.03
C SER A 68 -9.05 3.14 -21.35
N GLY A 69 -9.87 3.38 -20.33
CA GLY A 69 -11.30 3.61 -20.50
C GLY A 69 -11.62 4.86 -21.32
N ARG A 70 -10.83 5.93 -21.18
CA ARG A 70 -10.96 7.14 -22.01
C ARG A 70 -10.60 6.91 -23.47
N ARG A 71 -9.55 6.13 -23.75
CA ARG A 71 -9.14 5.79 -25.12
C ARG A 71 -10.18 4.92 -25.83
N SER A 72 -10.64 3.85 -25.18
CA SER A 72 -11.65 2.96 -25.75
C SER A 72 -12.95 3.69 -26.10
N LYS A 73 -13.40 4.63 -25.25
CA LYS A 73 -14.57 5.47 -25.57
C LYS A 73 -14.36 6.43 -26.74
N ALA A 74 -13.13 6.85 -27.02
CA ALA A 74 -12.84 7.75 -28.13
C ALA A 74 -12.84 7.01 -29.48
N GLU A 75 -12.41 5.74 -29.49
CA GLU A 75 -12.46 4.87 -30.68
C GLU A 75 -13.89 4.46 -31.08
N ASP A 76 -14.79 4.26 -30.12
CA ASP A 76 -16.19 3.88 -30.40
C ASP A 76 -17.06 4.99 -31.05
N VAL A 77 -16.59 6.24 -31.07
CA VAL A 77 -17.37 7.42 -31.53
C VAL A 77 -16.80 8.03 -32.82
N GLY A 78 -15.67 7.51 -33.33
CA GLY A 78 -15.04 7.92 -34.60
C GLY A 78 -15.36 6.98 -35.74
#